data_AF-G7VEG2-F1
#
_entry.id   AF-G7VEG2-F1
#
_cell.length_a   1.000
_cell.length_b   1.000
_cell.length_c   1.000
_cell.angle_alpha   90.00
_cell.angle_beta   90.00
_cell.angle_gamma   90.00
#
_symmetry.space_group_name_H-M   'P 1'
#
loop_
_entity.id
_entity.type
_entity.pdbx_description
1 polymer ?
#
loop_
_entity_poly.entity_id
_entity_poly.type
_entity_poly.pdbx_seq_one_letter_code
_entity_poly.pdbx_strand_id
1 'polypeptide(L)'
;MRSRYLGILMALAIATVAIYVGVGGAGVREGKVVDELGEVHEVVMAGPYVVIKHGPSAYQIGGDFNKTVKYIEARRASWERWKRLLDKHGNETYKAYVVPCRIYQIEEFPTLAKNLSLTDKIVEIVTYVYYKNGTYTSLGYSVRPEGYSLDAWLKSIREVALISTGRHILFLEWWRSNNGTGTPPPPNITKAVEVGGSVAEVYVGAFVVEAPLRELYALSKKPEILMVDTPLDLIWKYREEGKTVVVKRVTYGEKYLIEKKNLCQGRDK
;
A
#
# COMPACT_ATOMS: atom_id res chain seq x y z
N MET A 1 5.21 11.76 7.47
CA MET A 1 5.47 12.17 8.88
C MET A 1 4.23 12.12 9.77
N ARG A 2 3.07 12.66 9.37
CA ARG A 2 1.82 12.67 10.18
C ARG A 2 1.32 11.30 10.69
N SER A 3 1.47 10.20 9.94
CA SER A 3 0.93 8.89 10.36
C SER A 3 1.73 8.20 11.46
N ARG A 4 3.05 8.45 11.58
CA ARG A 4 3.87 7.95 12.68
C ARG A 4 3.48 8.65 13.99
N TYR A 5 3.31 9.97 13.95
CA TYR A 5 2.79 10.73 15.08
C TYR A 5 1.36 10.36 15.43
N LEU A 6 0.49 10.07 14.46
CA LEU A 6 -0.89 9.66 14.76
C LEU A 6 -0.94 8.30 15.47
N GLY A 7 -0.14 7.33 15.04
CA GLY A 7 -0.05 6.03 15.73
C GLY A 7 0.51 6.15 17.15
N ILE A 8 1.50 7.02 17.35
CA ILE A 8 2.08 7.33 18.67
C ILE A 8 1.10 8.13 19.53
N LEU A 9 0.39 9.11 18.98
CA LEU A 9 -0.61 9.93 19.67
C LEU A 9 -1.85 9.12 20.02
N MET A 10 -2.25 8.18 19.17
CA MET A 10 -3.35 7.27 19.45
C MET A 10 -2.94 6.24 20.51
N ALA A 11 -1.73 5.68 20.43
CA ALA A 11 -1.19 4.80 21.48
C ALA A 11 -1.00 5.55 22.82
N LEU A 12 -0.55 6.82 22.77
CA LEU A 12 -0.47 7.70 23.93
C LEU A 12 -1.86 7.98 24.49
N ALA A 13 -2.82 8.43 23.67
CA ALA A 13 -4.19 8.72 24.11
C ALA A 13 -4.87 7.48 24.71
N ILE A 14 -4.65 6.30 24.12
CA ILE A 14 -5.15 5.01 24.63
C ILE A 14 -4.44 4.62 25.93
N ALA A 15 -3.13 4.82 26.05
CA ALA A 15 -2.40 4.63 27.30
C ALA A 15 -2.91 5.58 28.39
N THR A 16 -3.19 6.85 28.06
CA THR A 16 -3.76 7.83 28.99
C THR A 16 -5.14 7.40 29.47
N VAL A 17 -6.02 6.89 28.58
CA VAL A 17 -7.33 6.36 28.96
C VAL A 17 -7.20 5.09 29.81
N ALA A 18 -6.30 4.17 29.47
CA ALA A 18 -6.09 2.96 30.26
C ALA A 18 -5.54 3.25 31.67
N ILE A 19 -4.69 4.27 31.81
CA ILE A 19 -4.20 4.80 33.09
C ILE A 19 -5.35 5.44 33.88
N TYR A 20 -6.22 6.21 33.24
CA TYR A 20 -7.34 6.91 33.90
C TYR A 20 -8.45 5.96 34.36
N VAL A 21 -8.67 4.85 33.65
CA VAL A 21 -9.72 3.84 33.95
C VAL A 21 -9.21 2.74 34.90
N GLY A 22 -7.99 2.86 35.42
CA GLY A 22 -7.48 1.94 36.46
C GLY A 22 -7.16 0.52 35.95
N VAL A 23 -6.87 0.35 34.66
CA VAL A 23 -6.40 -0.93 34.12
C VAL A 23 -4.89 -1.03 34.40
N GLY A 24 -4.55 -1.55 35.57
CA GLY A 24 -3.16 -1.73 36.00
C GLY A 24 -2.34 -2.51 34.95
N GLY A 25 -1.35 -1.85 34.34
CA GLY A 25 -0.36 -2.50 33.47
C GLY A 25 -0.09 -1.87 32.10
N ALA A 26 -0.63 -0.69 31.77
CA ALA A 26 -0.45 -0.07 30.46
C ALA A 26 0.94 0.59 30.26
N GLY A 27 1.99 -0.23 30.13
CA GLY A 27 3.26 0.19 29.54
C GLY A 27 3.24 0.07 28.02
N VAL A 28 3.79 1.06 27.30
CA VAL A 28 4.05 0.93 25.85
C VAL A 28 5.33 0.13 25.68
N ARG A 29 5.27 -0.99 24.95
CA ARG A 29 6.43 -1.81 24.60
C ARG A 29 6.57 -1.89 23.09
N GLU A 30 7.76 -1.64 22.60
CA GLU A 30 8.11 -1.84 21.20
C GLU A 30 8.98 -3.10 21.06
N GLY A 31 8.79 -3.83 19.96
CA GLY A 31 9.56 -5.03 19.69
C GLY A 31 9.60 -5.37 18.20
N LYS A 32 10.40 -6.38 17.87
CA LYS A 32 10.43 -6.99 16.54
C LYS A 32 9.97 -8.43 16.66
N VAL A 33 9.07 -8.84 15.77
CA VAL A 33 8.53 -10.21 15.74
C VAL A 33 8.63 -10.73 14.33
N VAL A 34 9.04 -11.98 14.20
CA VAL A 34 9.13 -12.68 12.92
C VAL A 34 7.81 -13.39 12.67
N ASP A 35 7.24 -13.23 11.47
CA ASP A 35 6.06 -13.98 11.06
C ASP A 35 6.39 -15.38 10.53
N GLU A 36 5.36 -16.16 10.23
CA GLU A 36 5.50 -17.53 9.69
C GLU A 36 6.28 -17.61 8.36
N LEU A 37 6.44 -16.50 7.64
CA LEU A 37 7.18 -16.41 6.39
C LEU A 37 8.61 -15.86 6.56
N GLY A 38 9.05 -15.64 7.80
CA GLY A 38 10.37 -15.11 8.09
C GLY A 38 10.48 -13.59 7.96
N GLU A 39 9.38 -12.87 7.77
CA GLU A 39 9.39 -11.41 7.70
C GLU A 39 9.44 -10.79 9.10
N VAL A 40 10.29 -9.79 9.27
CA VAL A 40 10.45 -9.06 10.53
C VAL A 40 9.47 -7.89 10.56
N HIS A 41 8.57 -7.89 11.53
CA HIS A 41 7.60 -6.83 11.77
C HIS A 41 7.94 -6.07 13.04
N GLU A 42 7.89 -4.74 12.98
CA GLU A 42 7.89 -3.93 14.20
C GLU A 42 6.50 -3.98 14.83
N VAL A 43 6.44 -4.24 16.13
CA VAL A 43 5.20 -4.32 16.90
C VAL A 43 5.23 -3.33 18.04
N VAL A 44 4.13 -2.60 18.22
CA VAL A 44 3.92 -1.71 19.37
C VAL A 44 2.75 -2.24 20.18
N MET A 45 3.00 -2.57 21.44
CA MET A 45 2.00 -3.05 22.38
C MET A 45 1.67 -1.95 23.38
N ALA A 46 0.38 -1.63 23.54
CA ALA A 46 -0.11 -0.61 24.46
C ALA A 46 -1.38 -1.12 25.14
N GLY A 47 -1.24 -1.68 26.36
CA GLY A 47 -2.35 -2.25 27.10
C GLY A 47 -3.03 -3.42 26.35
N PRO A 48 -4.33 -3.33 26.03
CA PRO A 48 -5.02 -4.37 25.26
C PRO A 48 -4.76 -4.26 23.74
N TYR A 49 -4.05 -3.25 23.27
CA TYR A 49 -3.85 -3.01 21.83
C TYR A 49 -2.47 -3.46 21.35
N VAL A 50 -2.43 -3.98 20.14
CA VAL A 50 -1.21 -4.33 19.42
C VAL A 50 -1.27 -3.73 18.02
N VAL A 51 -0.26 -2.92 17.67
CA VAL A 51 -0.09 -2.38 16.33
C VAL A 51 1.05 -3.12 15.65
N ILE A 52 0.72 -3.86 14.58
CA ILE A 52 1.69 -4.54 13.73
C ILE A 52 2.04 -3.60 12.58
N LYS A 53 3.28 -3.11 12.55
CA LYS A 53 3.82 -2.39 11.40
C LYS A 53 4.27 -3.41 10.36
N HIS A 54 3.36 -3.69 9.44
CA HIS A 54 3.55 -4.67 8.40
C HIS A 54 4.30 -4.05 7.22
N GLY A 55 5.48 -4.60 6.93
CA GLY A 55 6.31 -4.12 5.84
C GLY A 55 7.28 -5.21 5.43
N PRO A 56 6.84 -6.18 4.61
CA PRO A 56 7.73 -7.21 4.13
C PRO A 56 8.88 -6.54 3.40
N SER A 57 10.10 -6.88 3.78
CA SER A 57 11.31 -6.30 3.21
C SER A 57 12.34 -7.37 2.89
N ALA A 58 12.23 -8.58 3.43
CA ALA A 58 13.19 -9.64 3.14
C ALA A 58 13.06 -10.14 1.70
N TYR A 59 11.82 -10.27 1.20
CA TYR A 59 11.55 -10.60 -0.22
C TYR A 59 11.51 -9.36 -1.12
N GLN A 60 11.59 -8.20 -0.45
CA GLN A 60 11.73 -6.77 -0.79
C GLN A 60 12.85 -6.29 -1.74
N ILE A 61 13.99 -6.94 -1.58
CA ILE A 61 15.29 -6.28 -1.71
C ILE A 61 16.07 -6.88 -2.87
N GLY A 62 16.54 -6.00 -3.77
CA GLY A 62 17.54 -6.35 -4.78
C GLY A 62 16.97 -6.85 -6.11
N GLY A 63 15.67 -7.09 -6.21
CA GLY A 63 15.01 -7.31 -7.50
C GLY A 63 14.98 -8.68 -8.06
N ASP A 64 15.08 -9.62 -7.15
CA ASP A 64 14.93 -11.02 -7.44
C ASP A 64 13.44 -11.35 -7.62
N PHE A 65 13.00 -11.36 -8.88
CA PHE A 65 11.64 -11.74 -9.27
C PHE A 65 11.23 -13.10 -8.69
N ASN A 66 12.15 -14.08 -8.61
CA ASN A 66 11.85 -15.40 -8.10
C ASN A 66 11.55 -15.38 -6.59
N LYS A 67 12.27 -14.55 -5.82
CA LYS A 67 11.96 -14.36 -4.38
C LYS A 67 10.59 -13.72 -4.19
N THR A 68 10.25 -12.71 -4.99
CA THR A 68 8.93 -12.06 -4.93
C THR A 68 7.81 -13.03 -5.30
N VAL A 69 7.99 -13.86 -6.34
CA VAL A 69 7.02 -14.90 -6.73
C VAL A 69 6.81 -15.90 -5.59
N LYS A 70 7.88 -16.42 -4.98
CA LYS A 70 7.79 -17.32 -3.82
C LYS A 70 7.03 -16.69 -2.66
N TYR A 71 7.27 -15.40 -2.40
CA TYR A 71 6.54 -14.66 -1.36
C TYR A 71 5.04 -14.57 -1.66
N ILE A 72 4.67 -14.23 -2.91
CA ILE A 72 3.28 -14.18 -3.35
C ILE A 72 2.60 -15.54 -3.14
N GLU A 73 3.24 -16.64 -3.55
CA GLU A 73 2.71 -17.99 -3.36
C GLU A 73 2.54 -18.33 -1.88
N ALA A 74 3.54 -18.04 -1.06
CA ALA A 74 3.50 -18.29 0.37
C ALA A 74 2.38 -17.50 1.08
N ARG A 75 2.13 -16.25 0.67
CA ARG A 75 1.03 -15.41 1.17
C ARG A 75 -0.34 -15.92 0.70
N ARG A 76 -0.47 -16.37 -0.54
CA ARG A 76 -1.71 -17.00 -1.03
C ARG A 76 -2.04 -18.27 -0.23
N ALA A 77 -1.03 -19.09 0.08
CA ALA A 77 -1.18 -20.28 0.89
C ALA A 77 -1.50 -19.95 2.37
N SER A 78 -1.03 -18.81 2.89
CA SER A 78 -1.30 -18.35 4.26
C SER A 78 -2.80 -18.18 4.52
N TRP A 79 -3.55 -17.68 3.54
CA TRP A 79 -5.02 -17.57 3.65
C TRP A 79 -5.73 -18.90 3.88
N GLU A 80 -5.20 -20.00 3.34
CA GLU A 80 -5.75 -21.34 3.60
C GLU A 80 -5.32 -21.88 4.95
N ARG A 81 -4.05 -21.67 5.35
CA ARG A 81 -3.55 -22.09 6.67
C ARG A 81 -4.31 -21.44 7.82
N TRP A 82 -4.65 -20.17 7.67
CA TRP A 82 -5.33 -19.38 8.70
C TRP A 82 -6.84 -19.30 8.53
N LYS A 83 -7.46 -20.30 7.88
CA LYS A 83 -8.92 -20.36 7.74
C LYS A 83 -9.65 -20.27 9.10
N ARG A 84 -9.07 -20.84 10.15
CA ARG A 84 -9.61 -20.76 11.53
C ARG A 84 -9.69 -19.31 12.06
N LEU A 85 -8.77 -18.43 11.65
CA LEU A 85 -8.84 -17.00 11.96
C LEU A 85 -10.08 -16.39 11.31
N LEU A 86 -10.41 -16.78 10.08
CA LEU A 86 -11.61 -16.34 9.38
C LEU A 86 -12.88 -16.83 10.08
N ASP A 87 -12.88 -18.08 10.54
CA ASP A 87 -14.04 -18.67 11.21
C ASP A 87 -14.35 -17.97 12.55
N LYS A 88 -13.32 -17.61 13.32
CA LYS A 88 -13.49 -16.93 14.62
C LYS A 88 -13.64 -15.41 14.52
N HIS A 89 -12.85 -14.77 13.65
CA HIS A 89 -12.64 -13.32 13.60
C HIS A 89 -12.97 -12.72 12.23
N GLY A 90 -13.66 -13.44 11.36
CA GLY A 90 -13.93 -13.04 9.97
C GLY A 90 -14.66 -11.71 9.78
N ASN A 91 -15.40 -11.25 10.79
CA ASN A 91 -16.12 -9.98 10.77
C ASN A 91 -15.28 -8.79 11.26
N GLU A 92 -14.09 -9.02 11.80
CA GLU A 92 -13.19 -7.94 12.22
C GLU A 92 -12.54 -7.31 10.98
N THR A 93 -12.49 -5.96 10.98
CA THR A 93 -11.96 -5.16 9.87
C THR A 93 -10.46 -4.97 10.00
N TYR A 94 -9.75 -5.19 8.89
CA TYR A 94 -8.30 -4.98 8.81
C TYR A 94 -7.93 -4.27 7.51
N LYS A 95 -6.75 -3.65 7.52
CA LYS A 95 -6.10 -3.15 6.32
C LYS A 95 -5.27 -4.26 5.68
N ALA A 96 -5.44 -4.46 4.38
CA ALA A 96 -4.61 -5.37 3.60
C ALA A 96 -4.05 -4.68 2.36
N TYR A 97 -2.80 -5.00 2.05
CA TYR A 97 -2.14 -4.54 0.83
C TYR A 97 -2.51 -5.46 -0.33
N VAL A 98 -3.15 -4.91 -1.35
CA VAL A 98 -3.70 -5.65 -2.48
C VAL A 98 -2.87 -5.36 -3.72
N VAL A 99 -2.43 -6.44 -4.36
CA VAL A 99 -1.67 -6.40 -5.60
C VAL A 99 -2.54 -7.02 -6.70
N PRO A 100 -2.92 -6.25 -7.74
CA PRO A 100 -3.59 -6.81 -8.90
C PRO A 100 -2.64 -7.61 -9.79
N CYS A 101 -3.20 -8.44 -10.68
CA CYS A 101 -2.43 -9.25 -11.63
C CYS A 101 -1.62 -8.46 -12.66
N ARG A 102 -2.03 -7.21 -12.93
CA ARG A 102 -1.30 -6.26 -13.78
C ARG A 102 -1.44 -4.87 -13.18
N ILE A 103 -0.55 -3.96 -13.57
CA ILE A 103 -0.77 -2.54 -13.31
C ILE A 103 -1.89 -2.01 -14.25
N TYR A 104 -2.70 -1.11 -13.74
CA TYR A 104 -3.81 -0.50 -14.48
C TYR A 104 -3.49 0.95 -14.79
N GLN A 105 -3.81 1.44 -15.98
CA GLN A 105 -3.81 2.89 -16.18
C GLN A 105 -4.76 3.52 -15.16
N ILE A 106 -4.42 4.70 -14.66
CA ILE A 106 -5.18 5.32 -13.57
C ILE A 106 -6.64 5.58 -13.95
N GLU A 107 -6.91 5.75 -15.25
CA GLU A 107 -8.23 5.89 -15.85
C GLU A 107 -9.01 4.56 -15.93
N GLU A 108 -8.33 3.41 -16.02
CA GLU A 108 -8.95 2.07 -16.05
C GLU A 108 -9.29 1.54 -14.64
N PHE A 109 -8.59 2.04 -13.62
CA PHE A 109 -8.67 1.53 -12.26
C PHE A 109 -10.08 1.64 -11.62
N PRO A 110 -10.88 2.71 -11.83
CA PRO A 110 -12.24 2.80 -11.30
C PRO A 110 -13.13 1.62 -11.73
N THR A 111 -13.00 1.15 -12.97
CA THR A 111 -13.75 0.00 -13.48
C THR A 111 -13.40 -1.27 -12.73
N LEU A 112 -12.10 -1.51 -12.47
CA LEU A 112 -11.65 -2.64 -11.65
C LEU A 112 -12.22 -2.54 -10.23
N ALA A 113 -12.08 -1.38 -9.58
CA ALA A 113 -12.57 -1.17 -8.22
C ALA A 113 -14.08 -1.41 -8.09
N LYS A 114 -14.85 -0.96 -9.09
CA LYS A 114 -16.30 -1.18 -9.16
C LYS A 114 -16.64 -2.67 -9.35
N ASN A 115 -15.96 -3.35 -10.27
CA ASN A 115 -16.19 -4.78 -10.55
C ASN A 115 -15.88 -5.67 -9.33
N LEU A 116 -14.91 -5.25 -8.51
CA LEU A 116 -14.55 -5.95 -7.27
C LEU A 116 -15.36 -5.49 -6.04
N SER A 117 -16.27 -4.52 -6.20
CA SER A 117 -17.03 -3.90 -5.09
C SER A 117 -16.15 -3.34 -3.97
N LEU A 118 -15.11 -2.58 -4.37
CA LEU A 118 -14.08 -2.01 -3.48
C LEU A 118 -14.06 -0.48 -3.46
N THR A 119 -14.88 0.21 -4.25
CA THR A 119 -14.81 1.67 -4.47
C THR A 119 -14.76 2.50 -3.19
N ASP A 120 -15.49 2.09 -2.16
CA ASP A 120 -15.58 2.71 -0.84
C ASP A 120 -14.58 2.17 0.19
N LYS A 121 -13.95 1.02 -0.10
CA LYS A 121 -13.03 0.31 0.81
C LYS A 121 -11.56 0.60 0.54
N ILE A 122 -11.24 1.18 -0.61
CA ILE A 122 -9.87 1.58 -0.95
C ILE A 122 -9.50 2.85 -0.18
N VAL A 123 -8.49 2.74 0.67
CA VAL A 123 -8.03 3.80 1.58
C VAL A 123 -6.66 4.35 1.21
N GLU A 124 -5.83 3.60 0.48
CA GLU A 124 -4.50 4.02 0.04
C GLU A 124 -4.20 3.48 -1.36
N ILE A 125 -3.44 4.23 -2.17
CA ILE A 125 -3.08 3.87 -3.55
C ILE A 125 -1.58 4.04 -3.74
N VAL A 126 -0.98 3.05 -4.41
CA VAL A 126 0.42 3.08 -4.88
C VAL A 126 0.42 3.22 -6.39
N THR A 127 1.03 4.30 -6.87
CA THR A 127 1.12 4.60 -8.30
C THR A 127 2.53 4.41 -8.84
N TYR A 128 2.60 4.05 -10.12
CA TYR A 128 3.82 3.99 -10.90
C TYR A 128 3.66 4.94 -12.08
N VAL A 129 4.67 5.76 -12.31
CA VAL A 129 4.70 6.64 -13.47
C VAL A 129 5.72 6.07 -14.45
N TYR A 130 5.32 6.04 -15.72
CA TYR A 130 6.18 5.66 -16.83
C TYR A 130 6.16 6.75 -17.87
N TYR A 131 7.29 6.99 -18.51
CA TYR A 131 7.30 7.67 -19.79
C TYR A 131 6.59 6.80 -20.84
N LYS A 132 5.99 7.44 -21.85
CA LYS A 132 5.28 6.75 -22.94
C LYS A 132 6.17 5.81 -23.75
N ASN A 133 7.50 6.02 -23.72
CA ASN A 133 8.47 5.08 -24.30
C ASN A 133 8.69 3.80 -23.46
N GLY A 134 7.98 3.64 -22.33
CA GLY A 134 8.08 2.48 -21.46
C GLY A 134 9.12 2.61 -20.33
N THR A 135 9.87 3.70 -20.27
CA THR A 135 10.85 3.91 -19.20
C THR A 135 10.16 4.26 -17.88
N TYR A 136 10.41 3.48 -16.84
CA TYR A 136 9.97 3.80 -15.49
C TYR A 136 10.56 5.13 -15.01
N THR A 137 9.74 6.01 -14.43
CA THR A 137 10.22 7.30 -13.88
C THR A 137 10.15 7.34 -12.36
N SER A 138 8.99 7.06 -11.76
CA SER A 138 8.81 7.26 -10.33
C SER A 138 7.69 6.43 -9.71
N LEU A 139 7.74 6.30 -8.38
CA LEU A 139 6.72 5.70 -7.53
C LEU A 139 5.99 6.82 -6.78
N GLY A 140 4.67 6.70 -6.67
CA GLY A 140 3.82 7.55 -5.85
C GLY A 140 3.05 6.75 -4.81
N TYR A 141 2.67 7.43 -3.73
CA TYR A 141 1.80 6.90 -2.70
C TYR A 141 0.82 7.99 -2.25
N SER A 142 -0.45 7.63 -2.09
CA SER A 142 -1.49 8.54 -1.63
C SER A 142 -2.41 7.85 -0.64
N VAL A 143 -2.86 8.60 0.37
CA VAL A 143 -3.91 8.21 1.32
C VAL A 143 -5.17 8.96 0.92
N ARG A 144 -6.31 8.27 0.90
CA ARG A 144 -7.58 8.89 0.54
C ARG A 144 -7.95 9.96 1.55
N PRO A 145 -8.15 11.22 1.12
CA PRO A 145 -8.70 12.23 2.00
C PRO A 145 -10.15 11.89 2.35
N GLU A 146 -10.55 12.21 3.58
CA GLU A 146 -11.92 12.03 4.03
C GLU A 146 -12.90 12.82 3.15
N GLY A 147 -14.05 12.22 2.81
CA GLY A 147 -15.08 12.83 1.96
C GLY A 147 -14.80 12.84 0.45
N TYR A 148 -13.64 12.39 -0.01
CA TYR A 148 -13.34 12.32 -1.45
C TYR A 148 -13.93 11.07 -2.10
N SER A 149 -14.53 11.20 -3.28
CA SER A 149 -14.87 10.06 -4.14
C SER A 149 -13.59 9.43 -4.70
N LEU A 150 -13.66 8.15 -5.11
CA LEU A 150 -12.52 7.47 -5.73
C LEU A 150 -12.05 8.22 -6.98
N ASP A 151 -12.98 8.63 -7.84
CA ASP A 151 -12.66 9.33 -9.10
C ASP A 151 -12.00 10.70 -8.88
N ALA A 152 -12.53 11.50 -7.95
CA ALA A 152 -11.95 12.81 -7.62
C ALA A 152 -10.54 12.66 -7.05
N TRP A 153 -10.33 11.65 -6.20
CA TRP A 153 -9.03 11.35 -5.63
C TRP A 153 -8.03 10.86 -6.68
N LEU A 154 -8.42 9.95 -7.56
CA LEU A 154 -7.57 9.46 -8.67
C LEU A 154 -7.18 10.57 -9.63
N LYS A 155 -8.10 11.48 -9.96
CA LYS A 155 -7.82 12.67 -10.78
C LYS A 155 -6.73 13.53 -10.13
N SER A 156 -6.84 13.77 -8.82
CA SER A 156 -5.83 14.52 -8.07
C SER A 156 -4.47 13.82 -8.04
N ILE A 157 -4.43 12.50 -7.80
CA ILE A 157 -3.19 11.71 -7.82
C ILE A 157 -2.52 11.80 -9.19
N ARG A 158 -3.29 11.66 -10.27
CA ARG A 158 -2.80 11.76 -11.65
C ARG A 158 -2.18 13.12 -11.91
N GLU A 159 -2.89 14.19 -11.58
CA GLU A 159 -2.44 15.55 -11.81
C GLU A 159 -1.12 15.85 -11.08
N VAL A 160 -1.01 15.48 -9.80
CA VAL A 160 0.22 15.63 -9.02
C VAL A 160 1.40 14.87 -9.65
N ALA A 161 1.17 13.64 -10.11
CA ALA A 161 2.19 12.84 -10.78
C ALA A 161 2.66 13.46 -12.11
N LEU A 162 1.73 13.99 -12.91
CA LEU A 162 2.04 14.67 -14.17
C LEU A 162 2.76 16.01 -13.92
N ILE A 163 2.35 16.80 -12.94
CA ILE A 163 3.05 18.04 -12.53
C ILE A 163 4.49 17.73 -12.16
N SER A 164 4.71 16.70 -11.32
CA SER A 164 6.05 16.31 -10.89
C SER A 164 6.94 15.95 -12.09
N THR A 165 6.41 15.15 -13.02
CA THR A 165 7.12 14.73 -14.23
C THR A 165 7.39 15.90 -15.16
N GLY A 166 6.39 16.73 -15.47
CA GLY A 166 6.55 17.88 -16.35
C GLY A 166 7.49 18.94 -15.79
N ARG A 167 7.48 19.18 -14.47
CA ARG A 167 8.47 20.07 -13.82
C ARG A 167 9.89 19.55 -14.00
N HIS A 168 10.11 18.24 -13.89
CA HIS A 168 11.42 17.65 -14.12
C HIS A 168 11.88 17.83 -15.57
N ILE A 169 11.00 17.58 -16.56
CA ILE A 169 11.32 17.78 -17.97
C ILE A 169 11.62 19.24 -18.30
N LEU A 170 10.77 20.17 -17.86
CA LEU A 170 10.99 21.61 -18.06
C LEU A 170 12.30 22.09 -17.42
N PHE A 171 12.65 21.54 -16.26
CA PHE A 171 13.95 21.81 -15.62
C PHE A 171 15.11 21.30 -16.48
N LEU A 172 15.03 20.08 -17.02
CA LEU A 172 16.07 19.53 -17.90
C LEU A 172 16.21 20.32 -19.22
N GLU A 173 15.11 20.76 -19.82
CA GLU A 173 15.11 21.60 -21.01
C GLU A 173 15.79 22.96 -20.76
N TRP A 174 15.43 23.60 -19.65
CA TRP A 174 16.08 24.83 -19.21
C TRP A 174 17.57 24.61 -18.95
N TRP A 175 17.92 23.55 -18.22
CA TRP A 175 19.31 23.21 -17.89
C TRP A 175 20.16 23.06 -19.16
N ARG A 176 19.66 22.33 -20.15
CA ARG A 176 20.34 22.14 -21.45
C ARG A 176 20.48 23.44 -22.22
N SER A 177 19.44 24.28 -22.23
CA SER A 177 19.44 25.54 -22.98
C SER A 177 20.35 26.61 -22.37
N ASN A 178 20.67 26.49 -21.07
CA ASN A 178 21.47 27.47 -20.33
C ASN A 178 22.81 26.88 -19.85
N ASN A 179 23.26 25.75 -20.41
CA ASN A 179 24.47 25.04 -20.01
C ASN A 179 24.62 24.84 -18.48
N GLY A 180 23.50 24.64 -17.78
CA GLY A 180 23.45 24.47 -16.33
C GLY A 180 23.76 25.73 -15.51
N THR A 181 23.72 26.90 -16.13
CA THR A 181 23.98 28.18 -15.47
C THR A 181 22.72 29.02 -15.32
N GLY A 182 22.72 29.88 -14.30
CA GLY A 182 21.62 30.79 -14.00
C GLY A 182 20.56 30.21 -13.06
N THR A 183 19.46 30.94 -12.92
CA THR A 183 18.35 30.56 -12.04
C THR A 183 17.20 29.99 -12.89
N PRO A 184 16.65 28.81 -12.55
CA PRO A 184 15.48 28.27 -13.22
C PRO A 184 14.29 29.23 -13.12
N PRO A 185 13.45 29.33 -14.18
CA PRO A 185 12.23 30.13 -14.11
C PRO A 185 11.26 29.59 -13.04
N PRO A 186 10.36 30.43 -12.52
CA PRO A 186 9.32 29.99 -11.59
C PRO A 186 8.48 28.83 -12.15
N PRO A 187 7.99 27.91 -11.30
CA PRO A 187 7.19 26.78 -11.77
C PRO A 187 5.87 27.23 -12.41
N ASN A 188 5.66 26.89 -13.69
CA ASN A 188 4.35 27.02 -14.34
C ASN A 188 3.61 25.69 -14.25
N ILE A 189 2.59 25.62 -13.40
CA ILE A 189 1.85 24.38 -13.12
C ILE A 189 1.05 23.91 -14.34
N THR A 190 0.35 24.81 -15.04
CA THR A 190 -0.42 24.46 -16.24
C THR A 190 0.47 23.84 -17.31
N LYS A 191 1.60 24.50 -17.61
CA LYS A 191 2.59 23.97 -18.56
C LYS A 191 3.18 22.64 -18.07
N ALA A 192 3.42 22.48 -16.77
CA ALA A 192 3.93 21.23 -16.21
C ALA A 192 2.93 20.07 -16.37
N VAL A 193 1.63 20.30 -16.18
CA VAL A 193 0.60 19.27 -16.43
C VAL A 193 0.59 18.87 -17.90
N GLU A 194 0.62 19.84 -18.82
CA GLU A 194 0.62 19.60 -20.27
C GLU A 194 1.84 18.80 -20.71
N VAL A 195 3.05 19.22 -20.32
CA VAL A 195 4.29 18.51 -20.62
C VAL A 195 4.30 17.12 -19.98
N GLY A 196 3.87 17.00 -18.72
CA GLY A 196 3.76 15.71 -18.05
C GLY A 196 2.84 14.76 -18.81
N GLY A 197 1.66 15.22 -19.20
CA GLY A 197 0.68 14.42 -19.97
C GLY A 197 1.12 14.10 -21.40
N SER A 198 2.00 14.91 -22.00
CA SER A 198 2.54 14.62 -23.33
C SER A 198 3.56 13.49 -23.30
N VAL A 199 4.34 13.34 -22.22
CA VAL A 199 5.45 12.36 -22.15
C VAL A 199 5.21 11.16 -21.23
N ALA A 200 4.25 11.20 -20.32
CA ALA A 200 4.09 10.18 -19.28
C ALA A 200 2.66 9.68 -19.10
N GLU A 201 2.57 8.52 -18.45
CA GLU A 201 1.35 7.81 -18.09
C GLU A 201 1.45 7.39 -16.62
N VAL A 202 0.30 7.40 -15.92
CA VAL A 202 0.21 7.06 -14.50
C VAL A 202 -0.58 5.78 -14.35
N TYR A 203 -0.04 4.85 -13.58
CA TYR A 203 -0.59 3.54 -13.34
C TYR A 203 -0.84 3.31 -11.87
N VAL A 204 -1.91 2.59 -11.52
CA VAL A 204 -2.11 2.00 -10.19
C VAL A 204 -1.55 0.59 -10.23
N GLY A 205 -0.55 0.32 -9.38
CA GLY A 205 0.06 -1.02 -9.30
C GLY A 205 -0.18 -1.75 -8.00
N ALA A 206 -0.67 -1.06 -6.96
CA ALA A 206 -1.18 -1.68 -5.75
C ALA A 206 -2.07 -0.68 -4.99
N PHE A 207 -2.84 -1.19 -4.03
CA PHE A 207 -3.73 -0.37 -3.21
C PHE A 207 -3.97 -1.04 -1.86
N VAL A 208 -4.46 -0.29 -0.88
CA VAL A 208 -4.84 -0.83 0.43
C VAL A 208 -6.34 -0.79 0.57
N VAL A 209 -6.90 -1.93 0.97
CA VAL A 209 -8.32 -2.11 1.26
C VAL A 209 -8.50 -2.24 2.76
N GLU A 210 -9.49 -1.54 3.30
CA GLU A 210 -9.97 -1.72 4.67
C GLU A 210 -11.32 -2.44 4.64
N ALA A 211 -11.32 -3.71 5.07
CA ALA A 211 -12.50 -4.57 5.00
C ALA A 211 -12.46 -5.71 6.04
N PRO A 212 -13.60 -6.38 6.31
CA PRO A 212 -13.62 -7.58 7.12
C PRO A 212 -12.71 -8.69 6.58
N LEU A 213 -12.08 -9.48 7.46
CA LEU A 213 -11.19 -10.59 7.08
C LEU A 213 -11.83 -11.56 6.07
N ARG A 214 -13.12 -11.86 6.22
CA ARG A 214 -13.87 -12.72 5.28
C ARG A 214 -13.92 -12.14 3.86
N GLU A 215 -14.02 -10.82 3.73
CA GLU A 215 -14.06 -10.13 2.44
C GLU A 215 -12.66 -10.04 1.83
N LEU A 216 -11.64 -9.83 2.66
CA LEU A 216 -10.24 -9.88 2.24
C LEU A 216 -9.86 -11.28 1.75
N TYR A 217 -10.34 -12.33 2.42
CA TYR A 217 -10.18 -13.71 1.95
C TYR A 217 -10.87 -13.92 0.60
N ALA A 218 -12.13 -13.49 0.45
CA ALA A 218 -12.85 -13.60 -0.82
C ALA A 218 -12.12 -12.84 -1.95
N LEU A 219 -11.56 -11.67 -1.64
CA LEU A 219 -10.74 -10.88 -2.56
C LEU A 219 -9.46 -11.63 -2.97
N SER A 220 -8.82 -12.36 -2.05
CA SER A 220 -7.62 -13.17 -2.33
C SER A 220 -7.86 -14.31 -3.34
N LYS A 221 -9.13 -14.64 -3.60
CA LYS A 221 -9.56 -15.67 -4.57
C LYS A 221 -9.97 -15.10 -5.92
N LYS A 222 -10.02 -13.78 -6.07
CA LYS A 222 -10.42 -13.14 -7.33
C LYS A 222 -9.33 -13.32 -8.40
N PRO A 223 -9.70 -13.69 -9.64
CA PRO A 223 -8.72 -13.93 -10.71
C PRO A 223 -7.96 -12.67 -11.14
N GLU A 224 -8.47 -11.48 -10.83
CA GLU A 224 -7.82 -10.20 -11.08
C GLU A 224 -6.77 -9.83 -10.02
N ILE A 225 -6.73 -10.56 -8.90
CA ILE A 225 -5.88 -10.27 -7.75
C ILE A 225 -4.74 -11.28 -7.67
N LEU A 226 -3.53 -10.74 -7.66
CA LEU A 226 -2.30 -11.51 -7.51
C LEU A 226 -2.09 -11.92 -6.06
N MET A 227 -2.33 -11.00 -5.13
CA MET A 227 -2.09 -11.19 -3.70
C MET A 227 -2.93 -10.21 -2.88
N VAL A 228 -3.41 -10.69 -1.73
CA VAL A 228 -3.88 -9.86 -0.61
C VAL A 228 -2.96 -10.14 0.55
N ASP A 229 -2.19 -9.15 0.97
CA ASP A 229 -1.09 -9.28 1.92
C ASP A 229 -1.45 -8.65 3.27
N THR A 230 -1.43 -9.50 4.30
CA THR A 230 -1.68 -9.16 5.70
C THR A 230 -1.05 -10.26 6.58
N PRO A 231 -0.47 -9.94 7.76
CA PRO A 231 0.22 -10.92 8.60
C PRO A 231 -0.77 -11.72 9.46
N LEU A 232 -1.47 -12.69 8.84
CA LEU A 232 -2.56 -13.46 9.45
C LEU A 232 -2.14 -14.24 10.71
N ASP A 233 -0.95 -14.81 10.72
CA ASP A 233 -0.38 -15.55 11.84
C ASP A 233 -0.17 -14.64 13.07
N LEU A 234 0.33 -13.42 12.85
CA LEU A 234 0.52 -12.46 13.92
C LEU A 234 -0.80 -11.91 14.43
N ILE A 235 -1.77 -11.66 13.54
CA ILE A 235 -3.14 -11.30 13.94
C ILE A 235 -3.69 -12.40 14.85
N TRP A 236 -3.65 -13.66 14.40
CA TRP A 236 -4.13 -14.79 15.17
C TRP A 236 -3.45 -14.88 16.54
N LYS A 237 -2.12 -14.85 16.56
CA LYS A 237 -1.32 -14.90 17.80
C LYS A 237 -1.81 -13.88 18.83
N TYR A 238 -1.92 -12.61 18.43
CA TYR A 238 -2.31 -11.56 19.37
C TYR A 238 -3.80 -11.59 19.72
N ARG A 239 -4.68 -12.04 18.82
CA ARG A 239 -6.10 -12.25 19.17
C ARG A 239 -6.26 -13.38 20.20
N GLU A 240 -5.49 -14.46 20.10
CA GLU A 240 -5.50 -15.54 21.12
C GLU A 240 -4.93 -15.08 22.47
N GLU A 241 -4.05 -14.06 22.47
CA GLU A 241 -3.59 -13.37 23.68
C GLU A 241 -4.63 -12.35 24.23
N GLY A 242 -5.83 -12.28 23.65
CA GLY A 242 -6.91 -11.38 24.06
C GLY A 242 -6.70 -9.92 23.67
N LYS A 243 -5.78 -9.64 22.73
CA LYS A 243 -5.45 -8.27 22.30
C LYS A 243 -6.32 -7.80 21.14
N THR A 244 -6.59 -6.50 21.06
CA THR A 244 -7.12 -5.83 19.88
C THR A 244 -5.98 -5.53 18.93
N VAL A 245 -6.06 -6.01 17.69
CA VAL A 245 -4.96 -5.92 16.71
C VAL A 245 -5.26 -4.86 15.66
N VAL A 246 -4.27 -4.02 15.37
CA VAL A 246 -4.28 -3.05 14.27
C VAL A 246 -3.11 -3.36 13.35
N VAL A 247 -3.39 -3.59 12.07
CA VAL A 247 -2.34 -3.76 11.05
C VAL A 247 -2.14 -2.46 10.31
N LYS A 248 -0.88 -2.04 10.18
CA LYS A 248 -0.48 -0.84 9.46
C LYS A 248 0.61 -1.16 8.46
N ARG A 249 0.36 -0.91 7.17
CA ARG A 249 1.39 -0.99 6.14
C ARG A 249 2.42 0.13 6.32
N VAL A 250 3.71 -0.20 6.26
CA VAL A 250 4.82 0.78 6.39
C VAL A 250 5.79 0.81 5.21
N THR A 251 5.75 -0.20 4.34
CA THR A 251 6.51 -0.23 3.08
C THR A 251 5.55 -0.32 1.90
N TYR A 252 5.83 0.43 0.82
CA TYR A 252 5.02 0.44 -0.39
C TYR A 252 5.94 0.31 -1.59
N GLY A 253 5.56 -0.55 -2.53
CA GLY A 253 6.24 -0.67 -3.81
C GLY A 253 7.55 -1.43 -3.72
N GLU A 254 7.55 -2.61 -4.33
CA GLU A 254 8.76 -3.16 -4.92
C GLU A 254 8.80 -2.85 -6.39
N LYS A 255 9.99 -2.58 -6.90
CA LYS A 255 10.19 -2.33 -8.33
C LYS A 255 9.97 -3.55 -9.23
N TYR A 256 9.48 -4.68 -8.70
CA TYR A 256 9.67 -5.99 -9.33
C TYR A 256 8.41 -6.60 -9.94
N LEU A 257 7.25 -5.99 -9.68
CA LEU A 257 6.00 -6.25 -10.41
C LEU A 257 5.69 -5.11 -11.40
N ILE A 258 6.70 -4.26 -11.67
CA ILE A 258 6.78 -3.18 -12.67
C ILE A 258 6.90 -3.79 -14.08
N GLU A 259 6.11 -4.82 -14.38
CA GLU A 259 5.91 -5.21 -15.77
C GLU A 259 4.45 -4.91 -16.12
N LYS A 260 4.23 -4.25 -17.26
CA LYS A 260 2.88 -4.09 -17.84
C LYS A 260 2.23 -5.45 -18.20
N LYS A 261 2.93 -6.57 -17.97
CA LYS A 261 2.47 -7.93 -18.22
C LYS A 261 1.42 -8.34 -17.19
N ASN A 262 0.53 -9.24 -17.61
CA ASN A 262 -0.40 -9.90 -16.72
C ASN A 262 0.28 -11.11 -16.06
N LEU A 263 0.50 -11.04 -14.75
CA LEU A 263 1.20 -12.06 -13.96
C LEU A 263 0.31 -13.24 -13.54
N CYS A 264 -0.97 -13.20 -13.91
CA CYS A 264 -1.91 -14.27 -13.68
C CYS A 264 -2.19 -15.11 -14.94
N GLN A 265 -1.80 -14.62 -16.13
CA GLN A 265 -1.85 -15.42 -17.36
C GLN A 265 -0.74 -16.48 -17.37
N GLY A 266 -1.12 -17.75 -17.49
CA GLY A 266 -0.21 -18.90 -17.45
C GLY A 266 -0.31 -19.78 -16.20
N ARG A 267 -1.28 -19.53 -15.30
CA ARG A 267 -1.49 -20.30 -14.08
C ARG A 267 -2.45 -21.49 -14.20
N ASP A 268 -3.06 -21.66 -15.38
CA ASP A 268 -3.95 -22.79 -15.72
C ASP A 268 -3.26 -23.83 -16.62
N LYS A 269 -1.92 -23.94 -16.55
CA LYS A 269 -1.16 -24.99 -17.25
C LYS A 269 -0.43 -25.89 -16.27
#